data_AF-A0AAN7VF76-F1
#
_entry.id   AF-A0AAN7VF76-F1
#
_cell.length_a   1.000
_cell.length_b   1.000
_cell.length_c   1.000
_cell.angle_alpha   90.00
_cell.angle_beta   90.00
_cell.angle_gamma   90.00
#
_symmetry.space_group_name_H-M   'P 1'
#
loop_
_entity.id
_entity.type
_entity.pdbx_description
1 polymer ?
#
loop_
_entity_poly.entity_id
_entity_poly.type
_entity_poly.pdbx_seq_one_letter_code
_entity_poly.pdbx_strand_id
1 'polypeptide(L)'
;MSNENTDRIIIDLCKDKLNIDLKPEAIDCSHRLYAKEGNHKPILVKFTSKNSKNLVYKNKSKLKGSKIVIKEDLTKLRHQLFKETVKKFDKPVWTTDGKILVNINNSIKHVKTFADLG
;
A
#
# COMPACT_ATOMS: atom_id res chain seq x y z
N MET A 1 -4.39 -14.85 -23.11
CA MET A 1 -3.28 -13.89 -22.89
C MET A 1 -2.67 -14.21 -21.53
N SER A 2 -1.61 -15.01 -21.47
CA SER A 2 -1.04 -15.48 -20.20
C SER A 2 0.47 -15.62 -20.36
N ASN A 3 1.18 -14.49 -20.32
CA ASN A 3 2.62 -14.44 -20.15
C ASN A 3 3.08 -13.19 -19.38
N GLU A 4 2.17 -12.55 -18.63
CA GLU A 4 2.53 -11.43 -17.77
C GLU A 4 3.30 -11.96 -16.56
N ASN A 5 4.52 -11.49 -16.36
CA ASN A 5 5.31 -11.77 -15.17
C ASN A 5 5.15 -10.61 -14.17
N THR A 6 4.25 -10.77 -13.20
CA THR A 6 3.97 -9.74 -12.20
C THR A 6 5.15 -9.47 -11.27
N ASP A 7 5.99 -10.47 -10.97
CA ASP A 7 7.21 -10.28 -10.17
C ASP A 7 8.17 -9.33 -10.88
N ARG A 8 8.37 -9.54 -12.19
CA ARG A 8 9.22 -8.68 -13.01
C ARG A 8 8.71 -7.24 -13.02
N ILE A 9 7.41 -7.03 -13.18
CA ILE A 9 6.79 -5.69 -13.12
C ILE A 9 7.06 -5.01 -11.77
N ILE A 10 6.95 -5.75 -10.66
CA ILE A 10 7.21 -5.22 -9.33
C ILE A 10 8.69 -4.86 -9.15
N ILE A 11 9.60 -5.73 -9.61
CA ILE A 11 11.06 -5.51 -9.52
C ILE A 11 11.46 -4.29 -10.34
N ASP A 12 11.00 -4.19 -11.60
CA ASP A 12 11.30 -3.06 -12.48
C ASP A 12 10.71 -1.76 -11.90
N LEU A 13 9.48 -1.79 -11.36
CA LEU A 13 8.90 -0.64 -10.65
C LEU A 13 9.77 -0.20 -9.47
N CYS A 14 10.23 -1.14 -8.65
CA CYS A 14 11.08 -0.86 -7.49
C CYS A 14 12.42 -0.24 -7.91
N LYS A 15 13.04 -0.77 -8.96
CA LYS A 15 14.30 -0.26 -9.50
C LYS A 15 14.12 1.13 -10.08
N ASP A 16 13.19 1.29 -11.03
CA ASP A 16 13.09 2.47 -11.88
C ASP A 16 12.40 3.65 -11.21
N LYS A 17 11.48 3.40 -10.27
CA LYS A 17 10.66 4.45 -9.64
C LYS A 17 10.94 4.62 -8.15
N LEU A 18 11.43 3.59 -7.46
CA LEU A 18 11.72 3.67 -6.03
C LEU A 18 13.22 3.70 -5.71
N ASN A 19 14.09 3.45 -6.70
CA ASN A 19 15.53 3.26 -6.51
C ASN A 19 15.84 2.18 -5.46
N ILE A 20 15.18 1.02 -5.60
CA ILE A 20 15.34 -0.15 -4.74
C ILE A 20 15.71 -1.35 -5.62
N ASP A 21 16.87 -1.95 -5.36
CA ASP A 21 17.26 -3.22 -5.98
C ASP A 21 16.60 -4.39 -5.23
N LEU A 22 15.36 -4.70 -5.63
CA LEU A 22 14.59 -5.80 -5.04
C LEU A 22 15.00 -7.13 -5.71
N LYS A 23 15.51 -8.08 -4.93
CA LYS A 23 15.82 -9.42 -5.43
C LYS A 23 14.54 -10.26 -5.61
N PRO A 24 14.48 -11.18 -6.59
CA PRO A 24 13.30 -12.02 -6.81
C PRO A 24 12.82 -12.76 -5.55
N GLU A 25 13.75 -13.21 -4.70
CA GLU A 25 13.48 -13.96 -3.46
C GLU A 25 12.80 -13.09 -2.38
N ALA A 26 12.71 -11.78 -2.58
CA ALA A 26 11.94 -10.91 -1.72
C ALA A 26 10.42 -11.02 -1.96
N ILE A 27 10.00 -11.57 -3.10
CA ILE A 27 8.60 -11.79 -3.47
C ILE A 27 8.27 -13.26 -3.19
N ASP A 28 7.25 -13.49 -2.36
CA ASP A 28 6.71 -14.82 -2.07
C ASP A 28 5.71 -15.23 -3.17
N CYS A 29 4.78 -14.32 -3.48
CA CYS A 29 3.88 -14.47 -4.61
C CYS A 29 3.36 -13.11 -5.09
N SER A 30 3.01 -13.03 -6.37
CA SER A 30 2.29 -11.88 -6.91
C SER A 30 1.29 -12.30 -7.99
N HIS A 31 0.19 -11.57 -8.09
CA HIS A 31 -0.83 -11.80 -9.12
C HIS A 31 -1.73 -10.58 -9.30
N ARG A 32 -2.38 -10.50 -10.47
CA ARG A 32 -3.43 -9.49 -10.73
C ARG A 32 -4.69 -9.83 -9.94
N LEU A 33 -5.26 -8.85 -9.26
CA LEU A 33 -6.60 -8.96 -8.67
C LEU A 33 -7.67 -8.78 -9.75
N TYR A 34 -8.87 -9.28 -9.44
CA TYR A 34 -10.05 -8.97 -10.21
C TYR A 34 -10.36 -7.47 -10.16
N ALA A 35 -10.75 -6.92 -11.30
CA ALA A 35 -11.34 -5.59 -11.40
C ALA A 35 -12.49 -5.63 -12.41
N LYS A 36 -13.47 -4.75 -12.21
CA LYS A 36 -14.56 -4.56 -13.18
C LYS A 36 -13.99 -4.13 -14.54
N GLU A 37 -14.71 -4.41 -15.60
CA GLU A 37 -14.33 -4.01 -16.96
C GLU A 37 -14.05 -2.49 -17.04
N GLY A 38 -13.05 -2.11 -17.82
CA GLY A 38 -12.56 -0.73 -17.92
C GLY A 38 -11.67 -0.27 -16.75
N ASN A 39 -11.57 -1.01 -15.64
CA ASN A 39 -10.67 -0.68 -14.54
C ASN A 39 -9.33 -1.40 -14.66
N HIS A 40 -8.26 -0.71 -14.25
CA HIS A 40 -6.94 -1.32 -14.12
C HIS A 40 -6.95 -2.36 -13.00
N LYS A 41 -6.59 -3.61 -13.33
CA LYS A 41 -6.45 -4.72 -12.38
C LYS A 41 -5.20 -4.50 -11.52
N PRO A 42 -5.29 -4.21 -10.21
CA PRO A 42 -4.10 -3.99 -9.39
C PRO A 42 -3.32 -5.31 -9.20
N ILE A 43 -2.01 -5.22 -8.94
CA ILE A 43 -1.20 -6.37 -8.57
C ILE A 43 -1.19 -6.47 -7.04
N LEU A 44 -1.59 -7.62 -6.51
CA LEU A 44 -1.36 -7.99 -5.12
C LEU A 44 0.01 -8.68 -5.03
N VAL A 45 0.84 -8.22 -4.09
CA VAL A 45 2.16 -8.79 -3.83
C VAL A 45 2.29 -9.16 -2.36
N LYS A 46 2.72 -10.40 -2.11
CA LYS A 46 3.18 -10.86 -0.80
C LYS A 46 4.70 -10.93 -0.84
N PHE A 47 5.33 -10.29 0.14
CA PHE A 47 6.79 -10.34 0.30
C PHE A 47 7.18 -11.44 1.27
N THR A 48 8.35 -12.04 1.09
CA THR A 48 8.90 -13.05 2.00
C THR A 48 9.26 -12.48 3.37
N SER A 49 9.55 -11.18 3.45
CA SER A 49 9.85 -10.50 4.72
C SER A 49 9.09 -9.19 4.89
N LYS A 50 8.77 -8.90 6.15
CA LYS A 50 8.20 -7.60 6.57
C LYS A 50 9.14 -6.43 6.24
N ASN A 51 10.46 -6.66 6.26
CA ASN A 51 11.46 -5.65 5.95
C ASN A 51 11.40 -5.24 4.48
N SER A 52 11.34 -6.21 3.56
CA SER A 52 11.20 -5.95 2.11
C SER A 52 9.93 -5.17 1.81
N LYS A 53 8.80 -5.62 2.38
CA LYS A 53 7.52 -4.93 2.25
C LYS A 53 7.58 -3.49 2.78
N ASN A 54 8.19 -3.28 3.94
CA ASN A 54 8.30 -1.94 4.54
C ASN A 54 9.27 -1.02 3.80
N LEU A 55 10.36 -1.56 3.25
CA LEU A 55 11.31 -0.82 2.41
C LEU A 55 10.61 -0.24 1.18
N VAL A 56 9.88 -1.09 0.45
CA VAL A 56 9.09 -0.67 -0.72
C VAL A 56 8.03 0.35 -0.31
N TYR A 57 7.27 0.04 0.75
CA TYR A 57 6.14 0.88 1.16
C TYR A 57 6.56 2.27 1.66
N LYS A 58 7.67 2.40 2.40
CA LYS A 58 8.19 3.69 2.86
C LYS A 58 8.64 4.59 1.71
N ASN A 59 9.11 4.01 0.61
CA ASN A 59 9.58 4.75 -0.57
C ASN A 59 8.45 5.12 -1.54
N LYS A 60 7.20 4.73 -1.30
CA LYS A 60 6.05 5.01 -2.19
C LYS A 60 5.84 6.49 -2.50
N SER A 61 6.32 7.40 -1.64
CA SER A 61 6.25 8.85 -1.87
C SER A 61 6.99 9.29 -3.14
N LYS A 62 7.99 8.52 -3.60
CA LYS A 62 8.68 8.72 -4.88
C LYS A 62 7.78 8.53 -6.10
N LEU A 63 6.61 7.89 -5.92
CA LEU A 63 5.60 7.75 -6.98
C LEU A 63 4.70 8.97 -7.11
N LYS A 64 4.84 10.00 -6.25
CA LYS A 64 4.05 11.22 -6.33
C LYS A 64 4.25 11.89 -7.70
N GLY A 65 3.15 12.27 -8.35
CA GLY A 65 3.16 12.80 -9.72
C GLY A 65 3.08 11.73 -10.81
N SER A 66 3.21 10.44 -10.47
CA SER A 66 2.90 9.34 -11.38
C SER A 66 1.43 8.90 -11.26
N LYS A 67 1.00 8.02 -12.17
CA LYS A 67 -0.31 7.35 -12.11
C LYS A 67 -0.31 6.07 -11.25
N ILE A 68 0.80 5.76 -10.57
CA ILE A 68 1.00 4.52 -9.81
C ILE A 68 0.84 4.81 -8.32
N VAL A 69 0.08 3.95 -7.64
CA VAL A 69 -0.12 4.01 -6.18
C VAL A 69 0.20 2.68 -5.53
N ILE A 70 0.85 2.73 -4.36
CA ILE A 70 1.09 1.56 -3.51
C ILE A 70 0.25 1.73 -2.23
N LYS A 71 -0.58 0.73 -1.93
CA LYS A 71 -1.44 0.68 -0.75
C LYS A 71 -1.15 -0.62 0.01
N GLU A 72 -1.35 -0.60 1.32
CA GLU A 72 -1.37 -1.85 2.09
C GLU A 72 -2.69 -2.59 1.83
N ASP A 73 -2.62 -3.90 1.75
CA ASP A 73 -3.80 -4.75 1.80
C ASP A 73 -4.25 -4.86 3.26
N LEU A 74 -5.40 -4.25 3.58
CA LEU A 74 -5.96 -4.21 4.92
C LEU A 74 -7.11 -5.20 5.02
N THR A 75 -7.25 -5.84 6.18
CA THR A 75 -8.45 -6.63 6.47
C THR A 75 -9.71 -5.76 6.38
N LYS A 76 -10.86 -6.36 6.07
CA LYS A 76 -12.14 -5.66 5.86
C LYS A 76 -12.45 -4.64 6.96
N LEU A 77 -12.32 -5.04 8.22
CA LEU A 77 -12.57 -4.17 9.38
C LEU A 77 -11.61 -2.99 9.43
N ARG A 78 -10.30 -3.22 9.22
CA ARG A 78 -9.29 -2.16 9.20
C ARG A 78 -9.49 -1.22 8.02
N HIS A 79 -9.85 -1.75 6.86
CA HIS A 79 -10.15 -0.93 5.69
C HIS A 79 -11.40 -0.05 5.90
N GLN A 80 -12.44 -0.57 6.56
CA GLN A 80 -13.60 0.22 6.97
C GLN A 80 -13.20 1.32 7.95
N LEU A 81 -12.42 0.98 8.99
CA LEU A 81 -11.91 1.96 9.95
C LEU A 81 -11.08 3.05 9.25
N PHE A 82 -10.23 2.68 8.29
CA PHE A 82 -9.43 3.63 7.51
C PHE A 82 -10.33 4.59 6.72
N LYS A 83 -11.36 4.08 6.05
CA LYS A 83 -12.33 4.92 5.31
C LYS A 83 -13.06 5.89 6.22
N GLU A 84 -13.55 5.43 7.37
CA GLU A 84 -14.25 6.29 8.32
C GLU A 84 -13.30 7.32 8.97
N THR A 85 -12.03 6.94 9.19
CA THR A 85 -10.99 7.89 9.64
C THR A 85 -10.77 9.00 8.61
N VAL A 86 -10.64 8.65 7.32
CA VAL A 86 -10.49 9.62 6.22
C VAL A 86 -11.69 10.56 6.14
N LYS A 87 -12.91 10.08 6.38
CA LYS A 87 -14.12 10.92 6.40
C LYS A 87 -14.20 11.84 7.62
N LYS A 88 -13.78 11.35 8.80
CA LYS A 88 -13.91 12.08 10.07
C LYS A 88 -12.92 13.25 10.16
N PHE A 89 -11.70 13.06 9.67
CA PHE A 89 -10.63 14.04 9.83
C PHE A 89 -10.32 14.75 8.51
N ASP A 90 -10.36 16.09 8.51
CA ASP A 90 -9.88 16.94 7.41
C ASP A 90 -8.33 17.03 7.38
N LYS A 91 -7.66 15.93 7.71
CA LYS A 91 -6.21 15.83 7.83
C LYS A 91 -5.72 14.60 7.09
N PRO A 92 -4.45 14.59 6.62
CA PRO A 92 -3.89 13.41 5.99
C PRO A 92 -3.97 12.19 6.90
N VAL A 93 -4.61 11.14 6.39
CA VAL A 93 -4.68 9.81 7.01
C VAL A 93 -3.84 8.86 6.17
N TRP A 94 -2.97 8.10 6.81
CA TRP A 94 -2.15 7.11 6.13
C TRP A 94 -2.06 5.84 6.96
N THR A 95 -1.62 4.78 6.30
CA THR A 95 -1.32 3.52 6.97
C THR A 95 0.18 3.30 7.02
N THR A 96 0.65 2.62 8.06
CA THR A 96 2.01 2.06 8.11
C THR A 96 2.00 0.79 8.95
N ASP A 97 2.43 -0.32 8.36
CA ASP A 97 2.45 -1.62 9.03
C ASP A 97 1.05 -2.00 9.55
N GLY A 98 0.04 -1.78 8.70
CA GLY A 98 -1.36 -1.96 9.01
C GLY A 98 -1.96 -0.89 9.94
N LYS A 99 -1.17 -0.15 10.73
CA LYS A 99 -1.63 0.90 11.65
C LYS A 99 -2.22 2.07 10.89
N ILE A 100 -3.35 2.61 11.34
CA ILE A 100 -4.00 3.78 10.75
C ILE A 100 -3.61 5.00 11.56
N LEU A 101 -2.96 5.97 10.92
CA LEU A 101 -2.40 7.16 11.55
C LEU A 101 -3.02 8.42 10.93
N VAL A 102 -3.25 9.43 11.76
CA VAL A 102 -3.72 10.76 11.34
C VAL A 102 -2.90 11.83 12.06
N ASN A 103 -2.54 12.90 11.34
CA ASN A 103 -1.88 14.07 11.94
C ASN A 103 -2.93 15.07 12.43
N ILE A 104 -3.03 15.26 13.75
CA ILE A 104 -3.94 16.20 14.40
C ILE A 104 -3.08 17.17 15.20
N ASN A 105 -3.15 18.47 14.89
CA ASN A 105 -2.45 19.53 15.61
C ASN A 105 -0.95 19.22 15.84
N ASN A 106 -0.23 18.85 14.78
CA ASN A 106 1.18 18.42 14.82
C ASN A 106 1.48 17.17 15.67
N SER A 107 0.46 16.42 16.06
CA SER A 107 0.60 15.15 16.79
C SER A 107 0.06 14.00 15.95
N ILE A 108 0.82 12.89 15.90
CA ILE A 108 0.39 11.67 15.20
C ILE A 108 -0.49 10.85 16.13
N LYS A 109 -1.79 10.73 15.82
CA LYS A 109 -2.72 9.85 16.52
C LYS A 109 -2.83 8.50 15.78
N HIS A 110 -2.74 7.40 16.53
CA HIS A 110 -3.04 6.06 16.03
C HIS A 110 -4.50 5.71 16.30
N VAL A 111 -5.27 5.50 15.23
CA VAL A 111 -6.67 5.06 15.28
C VAL A 111 -6.69 3.53 15.25
N LYS A 112 -7.05 2.92 16.38
CA LYS A 112 -7.06 1.46 16.56
C LYS A 112 -8.46 0.87 16.37
N THR A 113 -9.48 1.63 16.73
CA THR A 113 -10.89 1.21 16.78
C THR A 113 -11.82 2.34 16.35
N PHE A 114 -13.09 2.03 16.09
CA PHE A 114 -14.10 3.05 15.78
C PHE A 114 -14.34 4.04 16.94
N ALA A 115 -14.13 3.61 18.20
CA ALA A 115 -14.24 4.49 19.36
C ALA A 115 -13.20 5.62 19.35
N ASP A 116 -12.05 5.43 18.68
CA ASP A 116 -11.02 6.46 18.57
C ASP A 116 -11.41 7.63 17.66
N LEU A 117 -12.53 7.52 16.92
CA LEU A 117 -13.04 8.56 16.03
C LEU A 117 -13.77 9.69 16.77
N GLY A 118 -14.03 9.54 18.08
CA GLY A 118 -14.75 10.51 18.89
C GLY A 118 -16.25 10.40 18.72
#